data_AF-A0A7L3MH90-F1
#
_entry.id   AF-A0A7L3MH90-F1
#
_cell.length_a   1.000
_cell.length_b   1.000
_cell.length_c   1.000
_cell.angle_alpha   90.00
_cell.angle_beta   90.00
_cell.angle_gamma   90.00
#
_symmetry.space_group_name_H-M   'P 1'
#
loop_
_entity.id
_entity.type
_entity.pdbx_description
1 polymer ?
#
loop_
_entity_poly.entity_id
_entity_poly.type
_entity_poly.pdbx_seq_one_letter_code
_entity_poly.pdbx_strand_id
1 'polypeptide(L)'
;MTDFAKNLHQDMVSQLHDFAAAGDAARLKALLRRSPSLVNAAAGNGWTALMYGARNGHLEVVQVLLQEGCDKSIINKSRQTALDIAKFWGYKHIANLLANVKGDQKPSFLSNDVKEYENYFGMTLLDRRSDKRTDSKWLSKKQSHPATVYILFSNLNPLVTLGGGRESSHQPEVKLCRLYHKDVEQYMNQTEEFTLIFLGVELQFDVTMMTACSGRVLQEDEDGLVAWFALSIDSASAEKFKQKHEGCYFLHPPMPALLQLPEKEAGVIAQARSVLAWHNHYQFCPTCGSATKIEEGGYKKTCLKEDCLSLQGVHNTSYPRVDPVVIMQVIHPDGNHCLLGRQKRFPPGMFTCLAGFVEPGE
;
A
#
# COMPACT_ATOMS: atom_id res chain seq x y z
N MET A 1 -27.10 55.74 -22.92
CA MET A 1 -27.41 54.31 -23.11
C MET A 1 -28.91 54.12 -23.00
N THR A 2 -29.56 53.71 -24.08
CA THR A 2 -31.02 53.54 -24.21
C THR A 2 -31.53 52.45 -23.25
N ASP A 3 -32.78 52.58 -22.76
CA ASP A 3 -33.39 51.61 -21.82
C ASP A 3 -33.35 50.15 -22.32
N PHE A 4 -33.33 49.95 -23.64
CA PHE A 4 -33.18 48.65 -24.27
C PHE A 4 -31.84 47.94 -23.93
N ALA A 5 -30.73 48.68 -23.89
CA ALA A 5 -29.41 48.12 -23.57
C ALA A 5 -29.28 47.75 -22.09
N LYS A 6 -29.96 48.49 -21.19
CA LYS A 6 -30.03 48.17 -19.76
C LYS A 6 -30.81 46.87 -19.50
N ASN A 7 -31.92 46.69 -20.21
CA ASN A 7 -32.73 45.48 -20.09
C ASN A 7 -31.97 44.23 -20.58
N LEU A 8 -31.29 44.33 -21.73
CA LEU A 8 -30.50 43.22 -22.27
C LEU A 8 -29.35 42.80 -21.32
N HIS A 9 -28.65 43.77 -20.72
CA HIS A 9 -27.61 43.47 -19.74
C HIS A 9 -28.18 42.77 -18.51
N GLN A 10 -29.32 43.23 -17.99
CA GLN A 10 -29.98 42.62 -16.83
C GLN A 10 -30.41 41.17 -17.10
N ASP A 11 -30.92 40.89 -18.30
CA ASP A 11 -31.32 39.53 -18.72
C ASP A 11 -30.11 38.60 -18.80
N MET A 12 -28.97 39.08 -19.30
CA MET A 12 -27.73 38.29 -19.38
C MET A 12 -27.15 38.01 -17.99
N VAL A 13 -27.25 38.96 -17.05
CA VAL A 13 -26.86 38.74 -15.65
C VAL A 13 -27.74 37.66 -15.01
N SER A 14 -29.06 37.71 -15.23
CA SER A 14 -29.98 36.67 -14.73
C SER A 14 -29.62 35.29 -15.28
N GLN A 15 -29.38 35.18 -16.59
CA GLN A 15 -28.99 33.92 -17.23
C GLN A 15 -27.68 33.36 -16.66
N LEU A 16 -26.69 34.22 -16.40
CA LEU A 16 -25.43 33.80 -15.78
C LEU A 16 -25.67 33.17 -14.39
N HIS A 17 -26.52 33.80 -13.57
CA HIS A 17 -26.85 33.31 -12.23
C HIS A 17 -27.64 32.00 -12.29
N ASP A 18 -28.60 31.88 -13.22
CA ASP A 18 -29.38 30.67 -13.41
C ASP A 18 -28.50 29.48 -13.84
N PHE A 19 -27.57 29.69 -14.78
CA PHE A 19 -26.61 28.65 -15.16
C PHE A 19 -25.70 28.26 -14.00
N ALA A 20 -25.25 29.22 -13.21
CA ALA A 20 -24.42 28.95 -12.04
C ALA A 20 -25.18 28.17 -10.95
N ALA A 21 -26.47 28.49 -10.73
CA ALA A 21 -27.31 27.80 -9.76
C ALA A 21 -27.70 26.40 -10.23
N ALA A 22 -27.93 26.21 -11.53
CA ALA A 22 -28.28 24.91 -12.13
C ALA A 22 -27.07 23.96 -12.31
N GLY A 23 -25.84 24.48 -12.26
CA GLY A 23 -24.63 23.69 -12.50
C GLY A 23 -24.24 23.58 -13.98
N ASP A 24 -24.84 24.38 -14.87
CA ASP A 24 -24.59 24.34 -16.32
C ASP A 24 -23.30 25.10 -16.68
N ALA A 25 -22.16 24.48 -16.39
CA ALA A 25 -20.84 25.05 -16.66
C ALA A 25 -20.61 25.33 -18.16
N ALA A 26 -21.22 24.54 -19.05
CA ALA A 26 -21.08 24.69 -20.50
C ALA A 26 -21.73 25.98 -21.01
N ARG A 27 -23.00 26.24 -20.64
CA ARG A 27 -23.70 27.48 -21.02
C ARG A 27 -23.14 28.70 -20.31
N LEU A 28 -22.75 28.56 -19.05
CA LEU A 28 -22.06 29.61 -18.30
C LEU A 28 -20.78 30.04 -19.01
N LYS A 29 -19.93 29.09 -19.41
CA LYS A 29 -18.69 29.38 -20.14
C LYS A 29 -18.95 30.01 -21.51
N ALA A 30 -19.95 29.53 -22.24
CA ALA A 30 -20.33 30.11 -23.53
C ALA A 30 -20.80 31.56 -23.40
N LEU A 31 -21.56 31.89 -22.35
CA LEU A 31 -22.02 33.25 -22.07
C LEU A 31 -20.86 34.18 -21.71
N LEU A 32 -19.96 33.75 -20.83
CA LEU A 32 -18.78 34.54 -20.41
C LEU A 32 -17.82 34.79 -21.57
N ARG A 33 -17.62 33.83 -22.48
CA ARG A 33 -16.84 34.05 -23.71
C ARG A 33 -17.39 35.17 -24.59
N ARG A 34 -18.72 35.30 -24.66
CA ARG A 34 -19.37 36.37 -25.44
C ARG A 34 -19.42 37.69 -24.67
N SER A 35 -19.44 37.66 -23.35
CA SER A 35 -19.56 38.85 -22.51
C SER A 35 -18.74 38.70 -21.21
N PRO A 36 -17.42 38.87 -21.27
CA PRO A 36 -16.53 38.65 -20.12
C PRO A 36 -16.80 39.58 -18.94
N SER A 37 -17.36 40.77 -19.21
CA SER A 37 -17.70 41.77 -18.18
C SER A 37 -18.73 41.27 -17.15
N LEU A 38 -19.46 40.19 -17.45
CA LEU A 38 -20.47 39.62 -16.56
C LEU A 38 -19.89 38.81 -15.40
N VAL A 39 -18.60 38.43 -15.44
CA VAL A 39 -17.99 37.45 -14.52
C VAL A 39 -18.21 37.79 -13.03
N ASN A 40 -18.23 39.09 -12.69
CA ASN A 40 -18.43 39.60 -11.34
C ASN A 40 -19.80 40.27 -11.13
N ALA A 41 -20.74 40.11 -12.07
CA ALA A 41 -22.05 40.73 -11.97
C ALA A 41 -22.83 40.17 -10.77
N ALA A 42 -23.35 41.09 -9.96
CA ALA A 42 -24.12 40.78 -8.76
C ALA A 42 -25.62 41.03 -8.98
N ALA A 43 -26.46 40.14 -8.43
CA ALA A 43 -27.90 40.34 -8.38
C ALA A 43 -28.27 41.45 -7.39
N GLY A 44 -29.55 41.84 -7.34
CA GLY A 44 -30.04 42.89 -6.44
C GLY A 44 -29.80 42.63 -4.95
N ASN A 45 -29.50 41.39 -4.56
CA ASN A 45 -29.13 40.98 -3.19
C ASN A 45 -27.61 40.86 -2.96
N GLY A 46 -26.79 41.23 -3.95
CA GLY A 46 -25.33 41.14 -3.90
C GLY A 46 -24.76 39.76 -4.22
N TRP A 47 -25.58 38.79 -4.67
CA TRP A 47 -25.09 37.46 -5.02
C TRP A 47 -24.44 37.43 -6.41
N THR A 48 -23.25 36.85 -6.50
CA THR A 48 -22.54 36.61 -7.76
C THR A 48 -22.74 35.16 -8.23
N ALA A 49 -22.42 34.88 -9.50
CA ALA A 49 -22.43 33.52 -10.03
C ALA A 49 -21.57 32.55 -9.19
N LEU A 50 -20.43 33.02 -8.68
CA LEU A 50 -19.54 32.22 -7.83
C LEU A 50 -20.22 31.78 -6.53
N MET A 51 -21.04 32.65 -5.93
CA MET A 51 -21.79 32.35 -4.72
C MET A 51 -22.92 31.34 -4.97
N TYR A 52 -23.60 31.42 -6.12
CA TYR A 52 -24.61 30.43 -6.51
C TYR A 52 -23.97 29.05 -6.73
N GLY A 53 -22.85 28.97 -7.45
CA GLY A 53 -22.09 27.73 -7.62
C GLY A 53 -21.62 27.15 -6.28
N ALA A 54 -21.09 28.00 -5.39
CA ALA A 54 -20.64 27.60 -4.06
C ALA A 54 -21.79 27.13 -3.15
N ARG A 55 -22.97 27.76 -3.22
CA ARG A 55 -24.15 27.37 -2.43
C ARG A 55 -24.71 26.02 -2.82
N ASN A 56 -24.67 25.68 -4.10
CA ASN A 56 -25.31 24.48 -4.63
C ASN A 56 -24.32 23.31 -4.83
N GLY A 57 -23.05 23.48 -4.47
CA GLY A 57 -22.04 22.42 -4.56
C GLY A 57 -21.49 22.19 -5.97
N HIS A 58 -21.65 23.14 -6.89
CA HIS A 58 -21.27 22.97 -8.30
C HIS A 58 -19.79 23.28 -8.54
N LEU A 59 -18.92 22.31 -8.26
CA LEU A 59 -17.46 22.47 -8.38
C LEU A 59 -17.02 22.93 -9.77
N GLU A 60 -17.56 22.35 -10.84
CA GLU A 60 -17.20 22.71 -12.23
C GLU A 60 -17.52 24.17 -12.55
N VAL A 61 -18.68 24.67 -12.11
CA VAL A 61 -19.05 26.09 -12.26
C VAL A 61 -18.07 26.98 -11.52
N VAL A 62 -17.72 26.63 -10.27
CA VAL A 62 -16.74 27.38 -9.47
C VAL A 62 -15.38 27.41 -10.18
N GLN A 63 -14.93 26.28 -10.74
CA GLN A 63 -13.67 26.21 -11.49
C GLN A 63 -13.69 27.10 -12.74
N VAL A 64 -14.76 27.05 -13.54
CA VAL A 64 -14.88 27.90 -14.74
C VAL A 64 -14.83 29.37 -14.35
N LEU A 65 -15.59 29.79 -13.34
CA LEU A 65 -15.60 31.19 -12.90
C LEU A 65 -14.22 31.66 -12.40
N LEU A 66 -13.48 30.81 -11.68
CA LEU A 66 -12.12 31.12 -11.26
C LEU A 66 -11.15 31.22 -12.46
N GLN A 67 -11.28 30.34 -13.46
CA GLN A 67 -10.48 30.40 -14.69
C GLN A 67 -10.74 31.67 -15.50
N GLU A 68 -11.98 32.15 -15.52
CA GLU A 68 -12.38 33.41 -16.17
C GLU A 68 -12.04 34.65 -15.32
N GLY A 69 -11.33 34.49 -14.19
CA GLY A 69 -10.81 35.61 -13.39
C GLY A 69 -11.84 36.30 -12.48
N CYS A 70 -12.86 35.57 -11.99
CA CYS A 70 -13.81 36.14 -11.04
C CYS A 70 -13.13 36.62 -9.74
N ASP A 71 -13.68 37.69 -9.14
CA ASP A 71 -13.27 38.18 -7.84
C ASP A 71 -13.98 37.40 -6.73
N LYS A 72 -13.23 36.49 -6.10
CA LYS A 72 -13.71 35.66 -4.98
C LYS A 72 -13.87 36.41 -3.66
N SER A 73 -13.42 37.67 -3.57
CA SER A 73 -13.52 38.50 -2.36
C SER A 73 -14.84 39.27 -2.24
N ILE A 74 -15.66 39.28 -3.29
CA ILE A 74 -16.97 39.92 -3.28
C ILE A 74 -17.84 39.35 -2.15
N ILE A 75 -18.53 40.24 -1.43
CA ILE A 75 -19.47 39.91 -0.37
C ILE A 75 -20.90 40.26 -0.77
N ASN A 76 -21.85 39.40 -0.42
CA ASN A 76 -23.28 39.68 -0.60
C ASN A 76 -23.82 40.60 0.51
N LYS A 77 -25.11 40.96 0.46
CA LYS A 77 -25.76 41.79 1.50
C LYS A 77 -25.75 41.15 2.91
N SER A 78 -25.55 39.84 3.02
CA SER A 78 -25.37 39.13 4.28
C SER A 78 -23.91 39.10 4.76
N ARG A 79 -23.00 39.83 4.09
CA ARG A 79 -21.56 39.87 4.36
C ARG A 79 -20.84 38.53 4.19
N GLN A 80 -21.33 37.66 3.31
CA GLN A 80 -20.73 36.36 3.04
C GLN A 80 -20.00 36.37 1.70
N THR A 81 -18.77 35.84 1.67
CA THR A 81 -18.05 35.48 0.44
C THR A 81 -18.52 34.12 -0.08
N ALA A 82 -18.13 33.76 -1.31
CA ALA A 82 -18.35 32.41 -1.83
C ALA A 82 -17.68 31.33 -0.95
N LEU A 83 -16.55 31.64 -0.32
CA LEU A 83 -15.86 30.73 0.61
C LEU A 83 -16.68 30.50 1.88
N ASP A 84 -17.27 31.56 2.45
CA ASP A 84 -18.10 31.45 3.65
C ASP A 84 -19.35 30.61 3.38
N ILE A 85 -19.94 30.79 2.19
CA ILE A 85 -21.08 29.99 1.73
C ILE A 85 -20.67 28.51 1.59
N ALA A 86 -19.56 28.22 0.89
CA ALA A 86 -19.09 26.83 0.73
C ALA A 86 -18.80 26.15 2.07
N LYS A 87 -18.22 26.87 3.03
CA LYS A 87 -17.99 26.39 4.41
C LYS A 87 -19.30 26.12 5.14
N PHE A 88 -20.27 27.04 5.06
CA PHE A 88 -21.57 26.91 5.71
C PHE A 88 -22.34 25.67 5.23
N TRP A 89 -22.31 25.39 3.93
CA TRP A 89 -22.97 24.22 3.34
C TRP A 89 -22.12 22.92 3.41
N GLY A 90 -20.91 22.98 3.96
CA GLY A 90 -20.06 21.80 4.16
C GLY A 90 -19.31 21.31 2.91
N TYR A 91 -19.29 22.08 1.82
CA TYR A 91 -18.59 21.73 0.59
C TYR A 91 -17.09 21.97 0.69
N LYS A 92 -16.40 21.06 1.40
CA LYS A 92 -14.96 21.16 1.73
C LYS A 92 -14.08 21.33 0.49
N HIS A 93 -14.39 20.63 -0.60
CA HIS A 93 -13.61 20.69 -1.84
C HIS A 93 -13.70 22.09 -2.50
N ILE A 94 -14.90 22.70 -2.56
CA ILE A 94 -15.08 24.08 -3.03
C ILE A 94 -14.43 25.07 -2.06
N ALA A 95 -14.59 24.87 -0.75
CA ALA A 95 -13.98 25.74 0.26
C ALA A 95 -12.44 25.73 0.15
N ASN A 96 -11.84 24.56 -0.05
CA ASN A 96 -10.39 24.43 -0.26
C ASN A 96 -9.96 25.11 -1.57
N LEU A 97 -10.72 24.92 -2.66
CA LEU A 97 -10.45 25.57 -3.94
C LEU A 97 -10.49 27.11 -3.82
N LEU A 98 -11.49 27.65 -3.13
CA LEU A 98 -11.64 29.09 -2.92
C LEU A 98 -10.60 29.65 -1.93
N ALA A 99 -10.16 28.86 -0.95
CA ALA A 99 -9.13 29.25 0.02
C ALA A 99 -7.72 29.34 -0.59
N ASN A 100 -7.41 28.55 -1.61
CA ASN A 100 -6.08 28.56 -2.24
C ASN A 100 -5.85 29.83 -3.08
N VAL A 101 -4.79 30.59 -2.78
CA VAL A 101 -4.51 31.96 -3.30
C VAL A 101 -3.61 31.97 -4.54
N LYS A 102 -3.15 30.83 -5.07
CA LYS A 102 -2.29 30.81 -6.27
C LYS A 102 -3.02 30.24 -7.48
N GLY A 103 -3.45 31.14 -8.36
CA GLY A 103 -4.17 30.87 -9.60
C GLY A 103 -3.39 30.13 -10.69
N ASP A 104 -2.54 29.16 -10.33
CA ASP A 104 -1.80 28.32 -11.30
C ASP A 104 -1.62 26.86 -10.85
N GLN A 105 -2.17 26.45 -9.71
CA GLN A 105 -2.09 25.05 -9.30
C GLN A 105 -3.43 24.38 -9.56
N LYS A 106 -3.40 23.39 -10.48
CA LYS A 106 -4.47 22.41 -10.66
C LYS A 106 -4.98 21.97 -9.27
N PRO A 107 -6.29 21.74 -9.11
CA PRO A 107 -6.83 21.20 -7.87
C PRO A 107 -5.98 20.01 -7.39
N SER A 108 -5.75 19.87 -6.09
CA SER A 108 -4.87 18.83 -5.52
C SER A 108 -5.27 17.39 -5.86
N PHE A 109 -6.44 17.16 -6.47
CA PHE A 109 -6.88 15.87 -6.99
C PHE A 109 -6.37 15.56 -8.42
N LEU A 110 -5.80 16.55 -9.12
CA LEU A 110 -5.13 16.43 -10.43
C LEU A 110 -3.62 16.74 -10.33
N SER A 111 -3.08 16.70 -9.11
CA SER A 111 -1.63 16.68 -8.94
C SER A 111 -1.11 15.41 -9.61
N ASN A 112 -0.37 15.56 -10.71
CA ASN A 112 0.42 14.49 -11.30
C ASN A 112 1.61 14.09 -10.40
N ASP A 113 1.76 14.68 -9.22
CA ASP A 113 2.70 14.20 -8.22
C ASP A 113 2.17 12.85 -7.71
N VAL A 114 2.67 11.78 -8.34
CA VAL A 114 2.51 10.43 -7.83
C VAL A 114 3.27 10.39 -6.51
N LYS A 115 2.54 10.58 -5.40
CA LYS A 115 3.06 10.16 -4.11
C LYS A 115 3.17 8.64 -4.16
N GLU A 116 4.39 8.13 -4.30
CA GLU A 116 4.66 6.71 -4.15
C GLU A 116 4.33 6.33 -2.71
N TYR A 117 3.29 5.54 -2.53
CA TYR A 117 2.97 4.93 -1.26
C TYR A 117 3.56 3.53 -1.26
N GLU A 118 4.51 3.26 -0.36
CA GLU A 118 4.99 1.92 -0.13
C GLU A 118 3.92 1.08 0.57
N ASN A 119 3.70 -0.13 0.07
CA ASN A 119 2.78 -1.07 0.72
C ASN A 119 3.38 -1.52 2.06
N TYR A 120 2.55 -1.63 3.10
CA TYR A 120 2.91 -2.14 4.42
C TYR A 120 3.76 -3.42 4.38
N PHE A 121 3.40 -4.36 3.50
CA PHE A 121 4.11 -5.63 3.31
C PHE A 121 5.16 -5.58 2.17
N GLY A 122 5.37 -4.41 1.57
CA GLY A 122 6.37 -4.18 0.52
C GLY A 122 7.73 -3.74 1.05
N MET A 123 7.79 -3.22 2.28
CA MET A 123 9.04 -2.80 2.92
C MET A 123 9.87 -4.00 3.37
N THR A 124 11.20 -3.92 3.25
CA THR A 124 12.09 -5.02 3.67
C THR A 124 13.37 -4.48 4.31
N LEU A 125 13.94 -5.27 5.22
CA LEU A 125 15.28 -5.04 5.79
C LEU A 125 16.39 -5.85 5.08
N LEU A 126 16.02 -6.59 4.02
CA LEU A 126 16.92 -7.50 3.30
C LEU A 126 17.14 -7.06 1.85
N ASP A 127 18.39 -7.15 1.40
CA ASP A 127 18.70 -7.30 -0.03
C ASP A 127 18.45 -8.77 -0.39
N ARG A 128 17.53 -9.01 -1.34
CA ARG A 128 17.11 -10.36 -1.73
C ARG A 128 18.23 -11.20 -2.36
N ARG A 129 19.29 -10.57 -2.88
CA ARG A 129 20.45 -11.23 -3.51
C ARG A 129 20.09 -12.46 -4.34
N SER A 130 19.19 -12.28 -5.32
CA SER A 130 18.70 -13.39 -6.13
C SER A 130 19.80 -14.08 -6.93
N ASP A 131 20.92 -13.38 -7.20
CA ASP A 131 22.14 -13.93 -7.78
C ASP A 131 22.74 -15.09 -6.96
N LYS A 132 22.51 -15.12 -5.64
CA LYS A 132 23.02 -16.17 -4.75
C LYS A 132 22.14 -17.42 -4.68
N ARG A 133 20.93 -17.38 -5.24
CA ARG A 133 19.97 -18.49 -5.15
C ARG A 133 20.46 -19.76 -5.85
N THR A 134 21.22 -19.62 -6.93
CA THR A 134 21.79 -20.74 -7.71
C THR A 134 23.11 -21.25 -7.15
N ASP A 135 23.76 -20.50 -6.24
CA ASP A 135 25.04 -20.88 -5.64
C ASP A 135 24.82 -21.80 -4.44
N SER A 136 24.66 -23.10 -4.72
CA SER A 136 24.45 -24.11 -3.68
C SER A 136 25.59 -24.19 -2.67
N LYS A 137 26.84 -23.94 -3.09
CA LYS A 137 28.00 -23.99 -2.18
C LYS A 137 27.95 -22.83 -1.18
N TRP A 138 27.67 -21.63 -1.66
CA TRP A 138 27.50 -20.46 -0.81
C TRP A 138 26.31 -20.62 0.14
N LEU A 139 25.16 -21.09 -0.35
CA LEU A 139 23.99 -21.35 0.48
C LEU A 139 24.28 -22.37 1.59
N SER A 140 24.91 -23.50 1.28
CA SER A 140 25.28 -24.50 2.28
C SER A 140 26.27 -23.95 3.31
N LYS A 141 27.26 -23.15 2.88
CA LYS A 141 28.19 -22.47 3.81
C LYS A 141 27.45 -21.51 4.74
N LYS A 142 26.50 -20.71 4.21
CA LYS A 142 25.71 -19.77 5.02
C LYS A 142 24.74 -20.48 5.96
N GLN A 143 24.23 -21.66 5.64
CA GLN A 143 23.33 -22.40 6.53
C GLN A 143 23.99 -22.82 7.86
N SER A 144 25.30 -23.11 7.86
CA SER A 144 26.04 -23.45 9.09
C SER A 144 26.74 -22.25 9.73
N HIS A 145 26.68 -21.08 9.11
CA HIS A 145 27.39 -19.90 9.58
C HIS A 145 26.73 -19.31 10.85
N PRO A 146 27.50 -18.97 11.90
CA PRO A 146 26.95 -18.57 13.20
C PRO A 146 26.18 -17.26 13.18
N ALA A 147 26.47 -16.35 12.24
CA ALA A 147 25.74 -15.09 12.10
C ALA A 147 24.44 -15.22 11.30
N THR A 148 24.17 -16.36 10.67
CA THR A 148 22.98 -16.54 9.83
C THR A 148 21.72 -16.51 10.68
N VAL A 149 20.74 -15.74 10.20
CA VAL A 149 19.46 -15.55 10.88
C VAL A 149 18.41 -16.49 10.30
N TYR A 150 17.64 -17.11 11.18
CA TYR A 150 16.53 -17.98 10.85
C TYR A 150 15.22 -17.42 11.40
N ILE A 151 14.18 -17.43 10.55
CA ILE A 151 12.79 -17.20 10.95
C ILE A 151 12.08 -18.54 10.90
N LEU A 152 11.59 -19.00 12.05
CA LEU A 152 10.90 -20.27 12.15
C LEU A 152 9.42 -20.11 11.81
N PHE A 153 8.87 -21.08 11.09
CA PHE A 153 7.46 -21.16 10.74
C PHE A 153 6.87 -22.50 11.12
N SER A 154 5.61 -22.49 11.54
CA SER A 154 4.77 -23.68 11.68
C SER A 154 3.39 -23.39 11.12
N ASN A 155 2.90 -24.23 10.21
CA ASN A 155 1.61 -24.04 9.53
C ASN A 155 1.45 -22.62 8.92
N LEU A 156 2.52 -22.10 8.30
CA LEU A 156 2.61 -20.75 7.72
C LEU A 156 2.50 -19.58 8.73
N ASN A 157 2.57 -19.87 10.03
CA ASN A 157 2.59 -18.85 11.08
C ASN A 157 4.04 -18.61 11.51
N PRO A 158 4.53 -17.35 11.53
CA PRO A 158 5.89 -17.04 11.96
C PRO A 158 6.04 -17.10 13.47
N LEU A 159 7.22 -17.49 13.94
CA LEU A 159 7.60 -17.38 15.34
C LEU A 159 7.90 -15.92 15.71
N VAL A 160 7.24 -15.44 16.74
CA VAL A 160 7.38 -14.08 17.25
C VAL A 160 7.63 -14.09 18.76
N THR A 161 8.06 -12.95 19.28
CA THR A 161 8.20 -12.68 20.71
C THR A 161 7.59 -11.32 21.05
N LEU A 162 7.26 -11.11 22.32
CA LEU A 162 6.80 -9.81 22.82
C LEU A 162 8.00 -9.03 23.33
N GLY A 163 8.34 -7.94 22.63
CA GLY A 163 9.36 -6.98 23.03
C GLY A 163 8.83 -5.98 24.05
N GLY A 164 9.56 -5.83 25.16
CA GLY A 164 9.31 -4.83 26.20
C GLY A 164 10.44 -4.87 27.24
N GLY A 165 11.42 -3.99 27.10
CA GLY A 165 12.45 -3.80 28.14
C GLY A 165 11.80 -3.22 29.41
N ARG A 166 12.38 -3.51 30.58
CA ARG A 166 11.92 -3.02 31.89
C ARG A 166 11.87 -1.49 32.05
N GLU A 167 12.19 -0.71 31.01
CA GLU A 167 12.45 0.73 31.09
C GLU A 167 11.66 1.61 30.11
N SER A 168 10.65 1.10 29.39
CA SER A 168 9.85 1.95 28.51
C SER A 168 8.35 1.78 28.75
N SER A 169 7.67 2.90 29.00
CA SER A 169 6.21 3.07 29.16
C SER A 169 5.37 2.75 27.91
N HIS A 170 5.89 1.92 26.99
CA HIS A 170 5.23 1.56 25.73
C HIS A 170 4.54 0.19 25.85
N GLN A 171 3.43 0.04 25.13
CA GLN A 171 2.71 -1.23 25.01
C GLN A 171 3.65 -2.32 24.46
N PRO A 172 3.46 -3.60 24.83
CA PRO A 172 4.29 -4.68 24.34
C PRO A 172 4.18 -4.79 22.81
N GLU A 173 5.32 -4.76 22.12
CA GLU A 173 5.39 -4.83 20.66
C GLU A 173 5.67 -6.27 20.20
N VAL A 174 4.92 -6.76 19.23
CA VAL A 174 5.20 -8.05 18.60
C VAL A 174 6.40 -7.89 17.66
N LYS A 175 7.45 -8.69 17.87
CA LYS A 175 8.66 -8.68 17.05
C LYS A 175 9.01 -10.08 16.56
N LEU A 176 9.71 -10.15 15.43
CA LEU A 176 10.23 -11.42 14.94
C LEU A 176 11.21 -12.04 15.92
N CYS A 177 11.01 -13.33 16.20
CA CYS A 177 11.99 -14.13 16.91
C CYS A 177 13.11 -14.50 15.92
N ARG A 178 14.25 -13.80 16.03
CA ARG A 178 15.45 -14.09 15.23
C ARG A 178 16.23 -15.22 15.89
N LEU A 179 16.34 -16.34 15.18
CA LEU A 179 17.09 -17.52 15.62
C LEU A 179 18.42 -17.61 14.86
N TYR A 180 19.35 -18.39 15.40
CA TYR A 180 20.65 -18.67 14.78
C TYR A 180 20.86 -20.16 14.55
N HIS A 181 21.93 -20.53 13.85
CA HIS A 181 22.22 -21.92 13.49
C HIS A 181 22.07 -22.90 14.68
N LYS A 182 22.61 -22.55 15.85
CA LYS A 182 22.55 -23.39 17.07
C LYS A 182 21.12 -23.65 17.58
N ASP A 183 20.19 -22.76 17.29
CA ASP A 183 18.79 -22.89 17.72
C ASP A 183 18.02 -23.84 16.80
N VAL A 184 18.43 -23.93 15.53
CA VAL A 184 17.69 -24.63 14.48
C VAL A 184 18.35 -25.91 13.96
N GLU A 185 19.64 -26.14 14.21
CA GLU A 185 20.42 -27.26 13.68
C GLU A 185 19.77 -28.62 13.90
N GLN A 186 19.16 -28.82 15.07
CA GLN A 186 18.48 -30.07 15.43
C GLN A 186 17.29 -30.39 14.53
N TYR A 187 16.62 -29.37 13.96
CA TYR A 187 15.45 -29.54 13.09
C TYR A 187 15.85 -29.66 11.62
N MET A 188 17.05 -29.20 11.25
CA MET A 188 17.60 -29.37 9.90
C MET A 188 18.23 -30.76 9.70
N ASN A 189 18.68 -31.39 10.79
CA ASN A 189 19.29 -32.73 10.77
C ASN A 189 18.30 -33.88 10.95
N GLN A 190 17.03 -33.59 11.29
CA GLN A 190 15.98 -34.60 11.40
C GLN A 190 15.57 -35.07 10.00
N THR A 191 15.31 -36.37 9.86
CA THR A 191 14.90 -37.04 8.60
C THR A 191 13.49 -36.68 8.14
N GLU A 192 12.87 -35.64 8.69
CA GLU A 192 11.53 -35.18 8.33
C GLU A 192 11.58 -34.04 7.29
N GLU A 193 10.50 -33.87 6.53
CA GLU A 193 10.38 -32.85 5.49
C GLU A 193 10.32 -31.43 6.09
N PHE A 194 11.48 -30.77 6.21
CA PHE A 194 11.53 -29.32 6.42
C PHE A 194 11.58 -28.58 5.08
N THR A 195 11.10 -27.34 5.06
CA THR A 195 11.27 -26.44 3.91
C THR A 195 12.13 -25.25 4.30
N LEU A 196 13.21 -25.03 3.57
CA LEU A 196 14.17 -23.95 3.80
C LEU A 196 14.21 -22.99 2.62
N ILE A 197 13.98 -21.69 2.88
CA ILE A 197 13.94 -20.64 1.87
C ILE A 197 14.98 -19.56 2.20
N PHE A 198 15.85 -19.24 1.26
CA PHE A 198 16.76 -18.09 1.37
C PHE A 198 15.99 -16.78 1.20
N LEU A 199 16.04 -15.88 2.18
CA LEU A 199 15.29 -14.63 2.13
C LEU A 199 16.09 -13.48 1.53
N GLY A 200 17.40 -13.50 1.75
CA GLY A 200 18.32 -12.44 1.35
C GLY A 200 19.46 -12.28 2.36
N VAL A 201 20.11 -11.13 2.30
CA VAL A 201 21.13 -10.69 3.25
C VAL A 201 20.71 -9.36 3.88
N GLU A 202 21.13 -9.10 5.11
CA GLU A 202 20.80 -7.87 5.81
C GLU A 202 21.32 -6.64 5.05
N LEU A 203 20.45 -5.63 4.85
CA LEU A 203 20.87 -4.36 4.28
C LEU A 203 21.89 -3.72 5.23
N GLN A 204 23.11 -3.48 4.76
CA GLN A 204 24.19 -2.86 5.53
C GLN A 204 23.83 -1.40 5.87
N PHE A 205 22.98 -1.16 6.87
CA PHE A 205 22.70 0.18 7.36
C PHE A 205 23.47 0.53 8.65
N ASP A 206 24.12 -0.44 9.32
CA ASP A 206 24.70 -0.18 10.66
C ASP A 206 25.94 -1.03 11.04
N VAL A 207 26.73 -1.52 10.08
CA VAL A 207 27.99 -2.22 10.44
C VAL A 207 29.01 -1.25 11.07
N THR A 208 28.91 0.05 10.77
CA THR A 208 29.79 1.10 11.32
C THR A 208 29.43 1.57 12.74
N MET A 209 28.23 1.28 13.26
CA MET A 209 27.83 1.68 14.62
C MET A 209 27.91 0.53 15.65
N MET A 210 27.70 -0.73 15.26
CA MET A 210 27.75 -1.86 16.20
C MET A 210 29.17 -2.41 16.46
N THR A 211 30.13 -2.13 15.58
CA THR A 211 31.54 -2.52 15.77
C THR A 211 32.23 -1.71 16.88
N ALA A 212 31.70 -0.55 17.26
CA ALA A 212 32.22 0.25 18.37
C ALA A 212 31.82 -0.29 19.76
N CYS A 213 30.77 -1.11 19.87
CA CYS A 213 30.16 -1.44 21.17
C CYS A 213 30.33 -2.90 21.64
N SER A 214 30.83 -3.83 20.82
CA SER A 214 30.78 -5.26 21.18
C SER A 214 32.09 -6.05 21.09
N GLY A 215 33.22 -5.46 20.66
CA GLY A 215 34.55 -6.09 20.75
C GLY A 215 34.66 -7.50 20.14
N ARG A 216 33.71 -7.93 19.29
CA ARG A 216 33.75 -9.23 18.62
C ARG A 216 34.54 -9.07 17.33
N VAL A 217 35.77 -9.56 17.35
CA VAL A 217 36.56 -9.81 16.15
C VAL A 217 35.73 -10.73 15.24
N LEU A 218 35.31 -10.21 14.09
CA LEU A 218 34.70 -11.04 13.05
C LEU A 218 35.80 -11.93 12.48
N GLN A 219 35.60 -13.25 12.59
CA GLN A 219 36.37 -14.23 11.84
C GLN A 219 36.20 -13.92 10.35
N GLU A 220 37.30 -13.96 9.61
CA GLU A 220 37.35 -13.69 8.17
C GLU A 220 36.48 -14.67 7.39
N ASP A 221 35.21 -14.34 7.20
CA ASP A 221 34.34 -15.01 6.24
C ASP A 221 34.14 -14.11 5.02
N GLU A 222 34.61 -14.62 3.87
CA GLU A 222 35.01 -13.97 2.60
C GLU A 222 34.06 -12.94 1.94
N ASP A 223 32.88 -12.65 2.47
CA ASP A 223 31.99 -11.61 1.92
C ASP A 223 31.32 -10.69 2.97
N GLY A 224 31.45 -10.99 4.27
CA GLY A 224 30.84 -10.20 5.34
C GLY A 224 29.30 -10.15 5.33
N LEU A 225 28.62 -10.98 4.53
CA LEU A 225 27.16 -10.93 4.37
C LEU A 225 26.43 -11.76 5.43
N VAL A 226 25.45 -11.15 6.11
CA VAL A 226 24.57 -11.82 7.08
C VAL A 226 23.35 -12.36 6.34
N ALA A 227 23.31 -13.67 6.10
CA ALA A 227 22.22 -14.34 5.38
C ALA A 227 21.00 -14.58 6.29
N TRP A 228 19.81 -14.52 5.68
CA TRP A 228 18.54 -14.81 6.34
C TRP A 228 17.82 -15.97 5.64
N PHE A 229 17.25 -16.88 6.43
CA PHE A 229 16.45 -18.00 5.94
C PHE A 229 15.10 -18.09 6.66
N ALA A 230 14.07 -18.52 5.94
CA ALA A 230 12.84 -19.03 6.55
C ALA A 230 12.91 -20.55 6.62
N LEU A 231 12.64 -21.10 7.80
CA LEU A 231 12.60 -22.54 8.06
C LEU A 231 11.19 -22.92 8.48
N SER A 232 10.52 -23.76 7.70
CA SER A 232 9.23 -24.35 8.07
C SER A 232 9.45 -25.73 8.64
N ILE A 233 8.88 -25.96 9.82
CA ILE A 233 8.91 -27.24 10.54
C ILE A 233 7.49 -27.78 10.74
N ASP A 234 7.39 -29.08 11.03
CA ASP A 234 6.14 -29.74 11.34
C ASP A 234 5.57 -29.28 12.70
N SER A 235 4.32 -29.64 12.97
CA SER A 235 3.62 -29.21 14.19
C SER A 235 4.18 -29.85 15.48
N ALA A 236 4.72 -31.07 15.41
CA ALA A 236 5.28 -31.74 16.58
C ALA A 236 6.63 -31.11 16.98
N SER A 237 7.48 -30.79 16.00
CA SER A 237 8.72 -30.03 16.24
C SER A 237 8.46 -28.62 16.74
N ALA A 238 7.40 -27.97 16.25
CA ALA A 238 6.99 -26.64 16.70
C ALA A 238 6.56 -26.61 18.17
N GLU A 239 5.83 -27.63 18.64
CA GLU A 239 5.47 -27.74 20.06
C GLU A 239 6.69 -28.02 20.95
N LYS A 240 7.62 -28.89 20.50
CA LYS A 240 8.90 -29.10 21.21
C LYS A 240 9.72 -27.81 21.28
N PHE A 241 9.73 -27.01 20.22
CA PHE A 241 10.41 -25.71 20.20
C PHE A 241 9.83 -24.77 21.24
N LYS A 242 8.50 -24.60 21.27
CA LYS A 242 7.80 -23.74 22.24
C LYS A 242 8.09 -24.13 23.69
N GLN A 243 8.17 -25.42 23.99
CA GLN A 243 8.48 -25.90 25.34
C GLN A 243 9.90 -25.55 25.79
N LYS A 244 10.86 -25.47 24.84
CA LYS A 244 12.26 -25.15 25.12
C LYS A 244 12.53 -23.64 25.17
N HIS A 245 11.76 -22.85 24.43
CA HIS A 245 11.96 -21.41 24.26
C HIS A 245 10.77 -20.62 24.83
N GLU A 246 10.82 -20.35 26.15
CA GLU A 246 9.84 -19.50 26.82
C GLU A 246 9.83 -18.07 26.24
N GLY A 247 8.65 -17.46 26.14
CA GLY A 247 8.50 -16.09 25.62
C GLY A 247 8.40 -15.96 24.09
N CYS A 248 8.40 -17.08 23.36
CA CYS A 248 8.13 -17.12 21.92
C CYS A 248 6.84 -17.88 21.60
N TYR A 249 6.12 -17.47 20.56
CA TYR A 249 4.92 -18.15 20.10
C TYR A 249 4.72 -17.97 18.59
N PHE A 250 3.94 -18.85 17.96
CA PHE A 250 3.59 -18.70 16.54
C PHE A 250 2.39 -17.76 16.38
N LEU A 251 2.56 -16.71 15.58
CA LEU A 251 1.56 -15.64 15.43
C LEU A 251 0.36 -16.11 14.60
N HIS A 252 -0.81 -16.21 15.23
CA HIS A 252 -2.05 -16.68 14.62
C HIS A 252 -3.28 -15.98 15.25
N PRO A 253 -4.41 -15.84 14.53
CA PRO A 253 -4.56 -16.06 13.09
C PRO A 253 -3.81 -14.99 12.27
N PRO A 254 -3.42 -15.27 11.01
CA PRO A 254 -2.60 -14.33 10.21
C PRO A 254 -3.19 -12.93 10.06
N MET A 255 -4.51 -12.83 9.82
CA MET A 255 -5.23 -11.55 9.75
C MET A 255 -6.10 -11.37 11.01
N PRO A 256 -5.99 -10.26 11.75
CA PRO A 256 -5.13 -9.10 11.51
C PRO A 256 -3.74 -9.18 12.18
N ALA A 257 -3.36 -10.31 12.80
CA ALA A 257 -2.19 -10.35 13.68
C ALA A 257 -0.86 -9.97 13.00
N LEU A 258 -0.67 -10.29 11.72
CA LEU A 258 0.51 -9.87 10.96
C LEU A 258 0.66 -8.34 10.84
N LEU A 259 -0.42 -7.57 11.02
CA LEU A 259 -0.40 -6.11 11.06
C LEU A 259 0.12 -5.56 12.41
N GLN A 260 0.48 -6.42 13.36
CA GLN A 260 1.12 -6.02 14.62
C GLN A 260 2.65 -5.96 14.50
N LEU A 261 3.22 -6.56 13.44
CA LEU A 261 4.66 -6.55 13.19
C LEU A 261 5.10 -5.22 12.58
N PRO A 262 6.28 -4.66 12.91
CA PRO A 262 6.83 -3.49 12.23
C PRO A 262 6.91 -3.69 10.71
N GLU A 263 6.67 -2.64 9.92
CA GLU A 263 6.56 -2.68 8.45
C GLU A 263 7.72 -3.45 7.76
N LYS A 264 8.97 -3.17 8.15
CA LYS A 264 10.15 -3.85 7.61
C LYS A 264 10.17 -5.35 7.91
N GLU A 265 9.73 -5.76 9.11
CA GLU A 265 9.63 -7.17 9.49
C GLU A 265 8.45 -7.84 8.80
N ALA A 266 7.31 -7.12 8.69
CA ALA A 266 6.11 -7.59 8.03
C ALA A 266 6.38 -7.96 6.56
N GLY A 267 7.15 -7.17 5.81
CA GLY A 267 7.47 -7.52 4.43
C GLY A 267 8.45 -8.69 4.27
N VAL A 268 9.39 -8.90 5.21
CA VAL A 268 10.19 -10.15 5.24
C VAL A 268 9.28 -11.37 5.47
N ILE A 269 8.30 -11.25 6.36
CA ILE A 269 7.30 -12.30 6.56
C ILE A 269 6.40 -12.49 5.35
N ALA A 270 6.01 -11.41 4.65
CA ALA A 270 5.22 -11.51 3.44
C ALA A 270 5.96 -12.30 2.35
N GLN A 271 7.26 -12.08 2.19
CA GLN A 271 8.12 -12.88 1.30
C GLN A 271 8.17 -14.34 1.74
N ALA A 272 8.59 -14.60 2.99
CA ALA A 272 8.75 -15.95 3.51
C ALA A 272 7.46 -16.77 3.47
N ARG A 273 6.37 -16.21 4.02
CA ARG A 273 5.07 -16.87 4.12
C ARG A 273 4.47 -17.17 2.75
N SER A 274 4.62 -16.27 1.77
CA SER A 274 4.11 -16.48 0.41
C SER A 274 4.84 -17.62 -0.31
N VAL A 275 6.18 -17.67 -0.19
CA VAL A 275 6.97 -18.75 -0.80
C VAL A 275 6.68 -20.10 -0.10
N LEU A 276 6.57 -20.12 1.23
CA LEU A 276 6.18 -21.32 1.97
C LEU A 276 4.75 -21.77 1.62
N ALA A 277 3.80 -20.85 1.47
CA ALA A 277 2.44 -21.18 1.04
C ALA A 277 2.43 -21.78 -0.37
N TRP A 278 3.25 -21.26 -1.28
CA TRP A 278 3.46 -21.84 -2.60
C TRP A 278 4.02 -23.27 -2.50
N HIS A 279 4.97 -23.52 -1.60
CA HIS A 279 5.48 -24.89 -1.38
C HIS A 279 4.38 -25.85 -0.92
N ASN A 280 3.52 -25.42 0.01
CA ASN A 280 2.42 -26.22 0.53
C ASN A 280 1.35 -26.55 -0.52
N HIS A 281 1.04 -25.61 -1.42
CA HIS A 281 -0.05 -25.77 -2.40
C HIS A 281 0.40 -26.38 -3.73
N TYR A 282 1.68 -26.22 -4.12
CA TYR A 282 2.20 -26.64 -5.42
C TYR A 282 3.15 -27.84 -5.31
N GLN A 283 2.76 -28.89 -4.58
CA GLN A 283 3.63 -30.06 -4.32
C GLN A 283 3.97 -30.86 -5.60
N PHE A 284 3.11 -30.81 -6.62
CA PHE A 284 3.24 -31.56 -7.87
C PHE A 284 3.39 -30.63 -9.08
N CYS A 285 3.96 -31.17 -10.16
CA CYS A 285 4.13 -30.47 -11.42
C CYS A 285 2.77 -30.17 -12.05
N PRO A 286 2.41 -28.89 -12.33
CA PRO A 286 1.14 -28.55 -12.96
C PRO A 286 0.97 -29.11 -14.38
N THR A 287 2.07 -29.40 -15.07
CA THR A 287 2.07 -29.87 -16.47
C THR A 287 1.80 -31.37 -16.60
N CYS A 288 2.28 -32.20 -15.66
CA CYS A 288 2.19 -33.66 -15.78
C CYS A 288 1.81 -34.41 -14.50
N GLY A 289 1.61 -33.72 -13.37
CA GLY A 289 1.23 -34.31 -12.09
C GLY A 289 2.36 -35.04 -11.34
N SER A 290 3.58 -35.11 -11.88
CA SER A 290 4.72 -35.76 -11.22
C SER A 290 5.24 -34.96 -10.03
N ALA A 291 5.96 -35.62 -9.13
CA ALA A 291 6.65 -34.96 -8.01
C ALA A 291 7.69 -33.93 -8.50
N THR A 292 7.97 -32.95 -7.64
CA THR A 292 8.95 -31.89 -7.90
C THR A 292 10.01 -31.84 -6.82
N LYS A 293 11.19 -31.31 -7.15
CA LYS A 293 12.24 -30.97 -6.19
C LYS A 293 12.40 -29.45 -6.07
N ILE A 294 12.77 -28.99 -4.88
CA ILE A 294 13.03 -27.58 -4.58
C ILE A 294 14.47 -27.23 -5.00
N GLU A 295 14.63 -26.12 -5.71
CA GLU A 295 15.90 -25.59 -6.19
C GLU A 295 15.98 -24.07 -5.98
N GLU A 296 17.11 -23.47 -6.37
CA GLU A 296 17.35 -22.02 -6.37
C GLU A 296 17.01 -21.34 -5.02
N GLY A 297 17.54 -21.89 -3.93
CA GLY A 297 17.34 -21.35 -2.57
C GLY A 297 15.87 -21.33 -2.13
N GLY A 298 15.01 -22.17 -2.71
CA GLY A 298 13.58 -22.23 -2.40
C GLY A 298 12.65 -21.54 -3.39
N TYR A 299 13.18 -20.93 -4.45
CA TYR A 299 12.39 -20.14 -5.43
C TYR A 299 12.12 -20.88 -6.73
N LYS A 300 12.47 -22.16 -6.82
CA LYS A 300 12.18 -22.97 -7.99
C LYS A 300 11.73 -24.37 -7.62
N LYS A 301 10.78 -24.88 -8.38
CA LYS A 301 10.37 -26.28 -8.40
C LYS A 301 10.65 -26.88 -9.77
N THR A 302 11.41 -27.97 -9.77
CA THR A 302 11.82 -28.68 -10.98
C THR A 302 11.15 -30.05 -10.99
N CYS A 303 10.46 -30.37 -12.09
CA CYS A 303 9.78 -31.66 -12.26
C CYS A 303 10.80 -32.81 -12.26
N LEU A 304 10.49 -33.92 -11.58
CA LEU A 304 11.33 -35.11 -11.56
C LEU A 304 11.17 -36.01 -12.81
N LYS A 305 10.16 -35.74 -13.64
CA LYS A 305 9.93 -36.46 -14.90
C LYS A 305 10.75 -35.83 -16.03
N GLU A 306 11.78 -36.55 -16.50
CA GLU A 306 12.81 -36.06 -17.44
C GLU A 306 12.26 -35.58 -18.79
N ASP A 307 11.20 -36.20 -19.30
CA ASP A 307 10.54 -35.86 -20.58
C ASP A 307 9.43 -34.80 -20.44
N CYS A 308 9.29 -34.18 -19.26
CA CYS A 308 8.24 -33.19 -19.03
C CYS A 308 8.47 -31.90 -19.83
N LEU A 309 7.42 -31.40 -20.49
CA LEU A 309 7.46 -30.11 -21.22
C LEU A 309 7.82 -28.91 -20.33
N SER A 310 7.57 -28.99 -19.02
CA SER A 310 7.97 -27.94 -18.07
C SER A 310 9.49 -27.76 -17.98
N LEU A 311 10.27 -28.77 -18.39
CA LEU A 311 11.75 -28.71 -18.41
C LEU A 311 12.30 -28.12 -19.71
N GLN A 312 11.45 -27.92 -20.71
CA GLN A 312 11.84 -27.41 -22.03
C GLN A 312 11.60 -25.90 -22.12
N GLY A 313 12.64 -25.11 -21.81
CA GLY A 313 12.57 -23.65 -21.78
C GLY A 313 12.24 -23.09 -20.38
N VAL A 314 11.66 -21.90 -20.32
CA VAL A 314 11.34 -21.21 -19.05
C VAL A 314 9.82 -21.04 -18.93
N HIS A 315 9.25 -21.68 -17.91
CA HIS A 315 7.81 -21.66 -17.64
C HIS A 315 7.52 -21.14 -16.24
N ASN A 316 6.40 -20.44 -16.06
CA ASN A 316 5.96 -19.94 -14.76
C ASN A 316 5.60 -21.07 -13.78
N THR A 317 5.33 -22.29 -14.26
CA THR A 317 5.03 -23.47 -13.45
C THR A 317 6.15 -23.84 -12.48
N SER A 318 7.38 -23.40 -12.76
CA SER A 318 8.55 -23.61 -11.91
C SER A 318 8.72 -22.59 -10.79
N TYR A 319 8.00 -21.46 -10.80
CA TYR A 319 8.31 -20.31 -9.93
C TYR A 319 7.14 -19.94 -8.99
N PRO A 320 7.43 -19.24 -7.87
CA PRO A 320 6.42 -18.73 -6.97
C PRO A 320 5.39 -17.84 -7.68
N ARG A 321 4.12 -18.03 -7.30
CA ARG A 321 2.99 -17.27 -7.84
C ARG A 321 2.79 -15.96 -7.08
N VAL A 322 2.55 -14.88 -7.81
CA VAL A 322 2.13 -13.58 -7.27
C VAL A 322 0.80 -13.23 -7.95
N ASP A 323 -0.27 -13.13 -7.17
CA ASP A 323 -1.59 -12.78 -7.67
C ASP A 323 -1.82 -11.25 -7.52
N PRO A 324 -1.86 -10.48 -8.62
CA PRO A 324 -2.08 -9.04 -8.56
C PRO A 324 -3.53 -8.73 -8.13
N VAL A 325 -3.66 -7.85 -7.14
CA VAL A 325 -4.95 -7.40 -6.59
C VAL A 325 -5.00 -5.89 -6.62
N VAL A 326 -6.04 -5.34 -7.24
CA VAL A 326 -6.37 -3.92 -7.12
C VAL A 326 -7.21 -3.71 -5.88
N ILE A 327 -6.90 -2.66 -5.12
CA ILE A 327 -7.73 -2.13 -4.04
C ILE A 327 -7.96 -0.66 -4.32
N MET A 328 -9.23 -0.25 -4.39
CA MET A 328 -9.59 1.08 -4.89
C MET A 328 -10.49 1.83 -3.91
N GLN A 329 -10.07 3.06 -3.61
CA GLN A 329 -10.92 4.04 -2.95
C GLN A 329 -11.71 4.80 -4.00
N VAL A 330 -12.97 4.41 -4.20
CA VAL A 330 -13.86 5.09 -5.15
C VAL A 330 -14.39 6.37 -4.51
N ILE A 331 -14.12 7.51 -5.13
CA ILE A 331 -14.54 8.84 -4.66
C ILE A 331 -15.83 9.21 -5.41
N HIS A 332 -16.85 9.67 -4.67
CA HIS A 332 -18.09 10.13 -5.26
C HIS A 332 -17.84 11.39 -6.12
N PRO A 333 -18.59 11.62 -7.23
CA PRO A 333 -18.35 12.76 -8.12
C PRO A 333 -18.38 14.14 -7.45
N ASP A 334 -19.09 14.30 -6.33
CA ASP A 334 -19.10 15.53 -5.52
C ASP A 334 -17.83 15.72 -4.65
N GLY A 335 -16.93 14.74 -4.61
CA GLY A 335 -15.69 14.77 -3.83
C GLY A 335 -15.86 14.72 -2.30
N ASN A 336 -17.08 14.57 -1.77
CA ASN A 336 -17.35 14.59 -0.32
C ASN A 336 -17.55 13.20 0.28
N HIS A 337 -17.79 12.21 -0.56
CA HIS A 337 -18.10 10.85 -0.14
C HIS A 337 -17.18 9.85 -0.83
N CYS A 338 -17.13 8.65 -0.27
CA CYS A 338 -16.40 7.54 -0.86
C CYS A 338 -17.21 6.25 -0.72
N LEU A 339 -17.07 5.35 -1.69
CA LEU A 339 -17.76 4.06 -1.67
C LEU A 339 -16.90 3.04 -0.94
N LEU A 340 -17.51 2.39 0.06
CA LEU A 340 -16.95 1.26 0.78
C LEU A 340 -17.90 0.07 0.69
N GLY A 341 -17.35 -1.13 0.79
CA GLY A 341 -18.09 -2.38 0.78
C GLY A 341 -17.78 -3.24 2.01
N ARG A 342 -18.57 -4.30 2.18
CA ARG A 342 -18.30 -5.36 3.15
C ARG A 342 -18.71 -6.72 2.60
N GLN A 343 -17.96 -7.76 2.96
CA GLN A 343 -18.41 -9.13 2.74
C GLN A 343 -19.26 -9.62 3.93
N LYS A 344 -20.10 -10.62 3.68
CA LYS A 344 -20.95 -11.24 4.71
C LYS A 344 -20.15 -11.73 5.92
N ARG A 345 -18.92 -12.22 5.69
CA ARG A 345 -18.02 -12.77 6.73
C ARG A 345 -17.30 -11.71 7.59
N PHE A 346 -17.36 -10.43 7.25
CA PHE A 346 -16.63 -9.39 7.98
C PHE A 346 -17.29 -9.09 9.34
N PRO A 347 -16.51 -8.65 10.35
CA PRO A 347 -17.06 -8.19 11.62
C PRO A 347 -18.21 -7.19 11.42
N PRO A 348 -19.27 -7.25 12.24
CA PRO A 348 -20.37 -6.27 12.17
C PRO A 348 -19.84 -4.84 12.25
N GLY A 349 -20.33 -3.96 11.37
CA GLY A 349 -19.89 -2.55 11.31
C GLY A 349 -18.57 -2.29 10.57
N MET A 350 -17.80 -3.32 10.21
CA MET A 350 -16.58 -3.14 9.41
C MET A 350 -16.91 -2.97 7.93
N PHE A 351 -16.37 -1.90 7.32
CA PHE A 351 -16.39 -1.58 5.90
C PHE A 351 -14.97 -1.26 5.43
N THR A 352 -14.66 -1.53 4.16
CA THR A 352 -13.34 -1.28 3.59
C THR A 352 -13.45 -0.97 2.08
N CYS A 353 -12.34 -0.56 1.47
CA CYS A 353 -12.24 -0.36 0.03
C CYS A 353 -12.65 -1.61 -0.74
N LEU A 354 -13.15 -1.42 -1.96
CA LEU A 354 -13.39 -2.53 -2.88
C LEU A 354 -12.04 -3.09 -3.34
N ALA A 355 -12.00 -4.39 -3.61
CA ALA A 355 -10.80 -5.05 -4.12
C ALA A 355 -11.17 -6.24 -5.01
N GLY A 356 -10.30 -6.56 -5.97
CA GLY A 356 -10.45 -7.67 -6.90
C GLY A 356 -9.12 -8.09 -7.52
N PHE A 357 -9.03 -9.34 -7.97
CA PHE A 357 -7.89 -9.79 -8.77
C PHE A 357 -7.91 -9.10 -10.13
N VAL A 358 -6.73 -8.81 -10.68
CA VAL A 358 -6.61 -8.39 -12.08
C VAL A 358 -6.73 -9.64 -12.96
N GLU A 359 -7.60 -9.59 -13.97
CA GLU A 359 -7.79 -10.70 -14.90
C GLU A 359 -6.71 -10.73 -16.00
N PRO A 360 -6.44 -11.90 -16.62
CA PRO A 360 -5.49 -11.99 -17.72
C PRO A 360 -5.90 -11.11 -18.92
N GLY A 361 -5.09 -10.11 -19.24
CA GLY A 361 -5.29 -9.21 -20.38
C GLY A 361 -5.88 -7.85 -20.03
N GLU A 362 -6.14 -7.56 -18.76
CA GLU A 362 -6.52 -6.23 -18.25
C GLU A 362 -5.35 -5.26 -18.06
#